data_AF-A0A075IA36-F1
#
_entry.id   AF-A0A075IA36-F1
#
_cell.length_a   1.000
_cell.length_b   1.000
_cell.length_c   1.000
_cell.angle_alpha   90.00
_cell.angle_beta   90.00
_cell.angle_gamma   90.00
#
_symmetry.space_group_name_H-M   'P 1'
#
loop_
_entity.id
_entity.type
_entity.pdbx_description
1 polymer ?
#
loop_
_entity_poly.entity_id
_entity_poly.type
_entity_poly.pdbx_seq_one_letter_code
_entity_poly.pdbx_strand_id
1 'polypeptide(L)'
;HKDHTVEHVVSKLIDYGTIKETNPHLEKLIGLAKQYSADFVETKIPATKITVDDSAKDALRQLVKLLEENVEIEDLQNSIYSIAKENQVPPKDFFKILYQIILSTNRGPKIGPFIEDIGKKKVADIISKYI
;
A
#
# COMPACT_ATOMS: atom_id res chain seq x y z
N HIS A 1 -16.73 -22.25 4.74
CA HIS A 1 -15.33 -22.64 4.96
C HIS A 1 -14.61 -21.44 5.52
N LYS A 2 -13.98 -21.57 6.70
CA LYS A 2 -13.50 -20.46 7.52
C LYS A 2 -12.31 -19.74 6.89
N ASP A 3 -12.45 -18.43 6.76
CA ASP A 3 -11.44 -17.47 6.36
C ASP A 3 -10.44 -17.28 7.52
N HIS A 4 -9.40 -18.11 7.57
CA HIS A 4 -8.35 -18.06 8.59
C HIS A 4 -7.22 -17.07 8.23
N THR A 5 -7.35 -16.36 7.11
CA THR A 5 -6.28 -15.48 6.59
C THR A 5 -6.38 -14.09 7.20
N VAL A 6 -7.60 -13.56 7.34
CA VAL A 6 -7.83 -12.20 7.86
C VAL A 6 -7.40 -12.05 9.32
N GLU A 7 -7.66 -13.06 10.17
CA GLU A 7 -7.26 -13.02 11.59
C GLU A 7 -5.72 -12.99 11.75
N HIS A 8 -5.00 -13.62 10.80
CA HIS A 8 -3.55 -13.67 10.81
C HIS A 8 -2.94 -12.32 10.39
N VAL A 9 -3.51 -11.67 9.37
CA VAL A 9 -3.10 -10.33 8.93
C VAL A 9 -3.34 -9.30 10.04
N VAL A 10 -4.50 -9.36 10.71
CA VAL A 10 -4.83 -8.46 11.84
C VAL A 10 -3.88 -8.69 13.02
N SER A 11 -3.59 -9.95 13.36
CA SER A 11 -2.67 -10.27 14.45
C SER A 11 -1.25 -9.79 14.16
N LYS A 12 -0.76 -9.93 12.92
CA LYS A 12 0.54 -9.37 12.51
C LYS A 12 0.57 -7.85 12.56
N LEU A 13 -0.50 -7.17 12.14
CA LEU A 13 -0.60 -5.70 12.21
C LEU A 13 -0.57 -5.19 13.66
N ILE A 14 -1.13 -5.95 14.61
CA ILE A 14 -1.04 -5.69 16.05
C ILE A 14 0.38 -5.92 16.55
N ASP A 15 1.05 -6.97 16.08
CA ASP A 15 2.44 -7.27 16.44
C ASP A 15 3.40 -6.14 15.98
N TYR A 16 3.19 -5.60 14.78
CA TYR A 16 3.89 -4.40 14.29
C TYR A 16 3.58 -3.12 15.11
N GLY A 17 2.48 -3.12 15.88
CA GLY A 17 2.02 -2.02 16.73
C GLY A 17 2.46 -2.12 18.20
N THR A 18 3.31 -3.09 18.59
CA THR A 18 3.86 -3.19 19.96
C THR A 18 4.95 -2.13 20.22
N ILE A 19 4.65 -0.86 19.91
CA ILE A 19 5.33 0.30 20.47
C ILE A 19 4.24 1.25 20.95
N LYS A 20 4.24 1.45 22.27
CA LYS A 20 3.34 2.26 23.11
C LYS A 20 2.88 3.57 22.45
N GLU A 21 1.71 3.56 21.82
CA GLU A 21 0.69 4.62 21.84
C GLU A 21 -0.45 4.19 20.92
N THR A 22 -1.64 4.01 21.48
CA THR A 22 -2.86 3.72 20.73
C THR A 22 -3.22 4.91 19.87
N ASN A 23 -2.75 4.89 18.62
CA ASN A 23 -3.07 5.90 17.64
C ASN A 23 -4.49 5.62 17.11
N PRO A 24 -5.42 6.60 17.09
CA PRO A 24 -6.78 6.44 16.56
C PRO A 24 -6.81 5.95 15.09
N HIS A 25 -5.68 6.01 14.38
CA HIS A 25 -5.51 5.45 13.05
C HIS A 25 -5.38 3.92 13.02
N LEU A 26 -4.88 3.29 14.10
CA LEU A 26 -4.79 1.84 14.22
C LEU A 26 -6.19 1.22 14.36
N GLU A 27 -7.06 1.88 15.11
CA GLU A 27 -8.48 1.52 15.19
C GLU A 27 -9.18 1.64 13.84
N LYS A 28 -8.78 2.61 13.01
CA LYS A 28 -9.28 2.74 11.64
C LYS A 28 -8.77 1.63 10.72
N LEU A 29 -7.51 1.20 10.87
CA LEU A 29 -6.95 0.07 10.11
C LEU A 29 -7.57 -1.27 10.54
N ILE A 30 -7.82 -1.47 11.84
CA ILE A 30 -8.55 -2.62 12.38
C ILE A 30 -10.03 -2.56 11.96
N GLY A 31 -10.63 -1.36 11.91
CA GLY A 31 -11.97 -1.12 11.37
C GLY A 31 -12.06 -1.41 9.87
N LEU A 32 -11.06 -1.02 9.09
CA LEU A 32 -10.94 -1.33 7.67
C LEU A 32 -10.79 -2.85 7.46
N ALA A 33 -9.94 -3.53 8.26
CA ALA A 33 -9.81 -4.98 8.26
C ALA A 33 -11.13 -5.71 8.59
N LYS A 34 -11.91 -5.19 9.56
CA LYS A 34 -13.26 -5.68 9.87
C LYS A 34 -14.27 -5.42 8.75
N GLN A 35 -14.13 -4.31 8.01
CA GLN A 35 -15.04 -3.91 6.93
C GLN A 35 -14.75 -4.62 5.60
N TYR A 36 -13.55 -5.20 5.43
CA TYR A 36 -13.17 -5.99 4.25
C TYR A 36 -13.94 -7.32 4.06
N SER A 37 -14.90 -7.64 4.95
CA SER A 37 -15.83 -8.74 4.73
C SER A 37 -17.10 -8.36 3.94
N ALA A 38 -17.35 -7.07 3.63
CA ALA A 38 -18.55 -6.74 2.85
C ALA A 38 -18.51 -5.46 1.99
N ASP A 39 -17.87 -4.37 2.41
CA ASP A 39 -18.17 -3.06 1.79
C ASP A 39 -16.94 -2.17 1.65
N PHE A 40 -16.28 -2.28 0.50
CA PHE A 40 -15.27 -1.34 0.04
C PHE A 40 -15.95 -0.16 -0.69
N VAL A 41 -16.84 0.54 0.01
CA VAL A 41 -17.51 1.73 -0.53
C VAL A 41 -16.89 2.97 0.08
N GLU A 42 -16.10 3.65 -0.76
CA GLU A 42 -16.04 5.10 -0.85
C GLU A 42 -15.75 5.90 0.43
N THR A 43 -14.69 5.55 1.18
CA THR A 43 -14.13 6.53 2.12
C THR A 43 -13.14 7.42 1.39
N LYS A 44 -13.62 8.61 0.99
CA LYS A 44 -12.84 9.75 0.51
C LYS A 44 -11.51 9.86 1.26
N ILE A 45 -10.43 9.47 0.60
CA ILE A 45 -9.07 9.74 1.07
C ILE A 45 -8.98 11.28 1.09
N PRO A 46 -8.74 11.92 2.24
CA PRO A 46 -8.51 13.35 2.25
C PRO A 46 -7.32 13.56 1.32
N ALA A 47 -7.55 14.32 0.25
CA ALA A 47 -6.51 14.78 -0.65
C ALA A 47 -5.55 15.67 0.15
N THR A 48 -4.68 15.06 0.98
CA THR A 48 -3.31 15.51 1.06
C THR A 48 -2.93 15.67 -0.41
N LYS A 49 -2.71 16.90 -0.85
CA LYS A 49 -2.24 17.19 -2.20
C LYS A 49 -0.92 16.45 -2.36
N ILE A 50 -0.98 15.18 -2.75
CA ILE A 50 0.19 14.40 -3.12
C ILE A 50 0.60 15.05 -4.44
N THR A 51 1.62 15.89 -4.38
CA THR A 51 2.20 16.47 -5.59
C THR A 51 3.02 15.35 -6.24
N VAL A 52 2.40 14.66 -7.18
CA VAL A 52 3.04 13.63 -8.01
C VAL A 52 3.49 14.30 -9.31
N ASP A 53 4.79 14.45 -9.48
CA ASP A 53 5.39 14.93 -10.73
C ASP A 53 5.26 13.87 -11.84
N ASP A 54 5.46 14.24 -13.10
CA ASP A 54 5.29 13.34 -14.25
C ASP A 54 6.18 12.09 -14.15
N SER A 55 7.43 12.23 -13.68
CA SER A 55 8.32 11.10 -13.40
C SER A 55 7.74 10.13 -12.38
N ALA A 56 7.10 10.64 -11.32
CA ALA A 56 6.49 9.81 -10.31
C ALA A 56 5.19 9.16 -10.80
N LYS A 57 4.42 9.83 -11.67
CA LYS A 57 3.27 9.21 -12.33
C LYS A 57 3.67 8.07 -13.27
N ASP A 58 4.76 8.23 -14.02
CA ASP A 58 5.26 7.14 -14.88
C ASP A 58 5.72 5.94 -14.04
N ALA A 59 6.44 6.19 -12.95
CA ALA A 59 6.80 5.15 -11.97
C ALA A 59 5.57 4.44 -11.39
N LEU A 60 4.51 5.17 -11.04
CA LEU A 60 3.26 4.57 -10.56
C LEU A 60 2.57 3.73 -11.65
N ARG A 61 2.57 4.19 -12.91
CA ARG A 61 2.01 3.43 -14.04
C ARG A 61 2.76 2.13 -14.28
N GLN A 62 4.09 2.15 -14.19
CA GLN A 62 4.91 0.94 -14.31
C GLN A 62 4.65 -0.03 -13.15
N LEU A 63 4.52 0.48 -11.93
CA LEU A 63 4.18 -0.33 -10.77
C LEU A 63 2.78 -0.96 -10.90
N VAL A 64 1.78 -0.21 -11.36
CA VAL A 64 0.43 -0.73 -11.61
C VAL A 64 0.49 -1.91 -12.57
N LYS A 65 1.16 -1.75 -13.72
CA LYS A 65 1.34 -2.85 -14.69
C LYS A 65 1.98 -4.08 -14.06
N LEU A 66 3.08 -3.91 -13.34
CA LEU A 66 3.77 -5.00 -12.65
C LEU A 66 2.85 -5.74 -11.64
N LEU A 67 2.01 -4.99 -10.92
CA LEU A 67 1.08 -5.55 -9.93
C LEU A 67 -0.16 -6.21 -10.57
N GLU A 68 -0.53 -5.79 -11.77
CA GLU A 68 -1.60 -6.41 -12.57
C GLU A 68 -1.15 -7.71 -13.24
N GLU A 69 0.14 -7.83 -13.57
CA GLU A 69 0.72 -9.05 -14.10
C GLU A 69 0.59 -10.19 -13.09
N ASN A 70 0.07 -11.33 -13.54
CA ASN A 70 -0.06 -12.54 -12.72
C ASN A 70 1.27 -13.31 -12.69
N VAL A 71 2.37 -12.59 -12.46
CA VAL A 71 3.71 -13.13 -12.34
C VAL A 71 4.10 -13.23 -10.87
N GLU A 72 4.89 -14.26 -10.55
CA GLU A 72 5.56 -14.34 -9.26
C GLU A 72 6.65 -13.26 -9.23
N ILE A 73 6.67 -12.48 -8.15
CA ILE A 73 7.67 -11.41 -7.97
C ILE A 73 8.43 -11.80 -6.72
N GLU A 74 9.66 -12.31 -6.90
CA GLU A 74 10.48 -12.80 -5.78
C GLU A 74 10.78 -11.70 -4.76
N ASP A 75 11.03 -10.47 -5.22
CA ASP A 75 11.30 -9.33 -4.35
C ASP A 75 10.59 -8.06 -4.86
N LEU A 76 9.33 -7.91 -4.47
CA LEU A 76 8.52 -6.75 -4.84
C LEU A 76 9.10 -5.44 -4.28
N GLN A 77 9.78 -5.49 -3.13
CA GLN A 77 10.42 -4.32 -2.54
C GLN A 77 11.55 -3.80 -3.45
N ASN A 78 12.34 -4.70 -4.02
CA ASN A 78 13.40 -4.38 -4.97
C ASN A 78 12.84 -3.92 -6.32
N SER A 79 11.77 -4.56 -6.83
CA SER A 79 11.11 -4.09 -8.06
C SER A 79 10.61 -2.64 -7.93
N ILE A 80 9.98 -2.30 -6.81
CA ILE A 80 9.54 -0.92 -6.53
C ILE A 80 10.72 0.05 -6.46
N TYR A 81 11.83 -0.37 -5.86
CA TYR A 81 13.04 0.43 -5.79
C TYR A 81 13.66 0.67 -7.18
N SER A 82 13.66 -0.34 -8.04
CA SER A 82 14.18 -0.27 -9.41
C SER A 82 13.31 0.65 -10.28
N ILE A 83 11.99 0.48 -10.24
CA ILE A 83 11.03 1.36 -10.93
C ILE A 83 11.24 2.83 -10.55
N ALA A 84 11.45 3.13 -9.27
CA ALA A 84 11.73 4.49 -8.83
C ALA A 84 13.00 5.05 -9.50
N LYS A 85 14.09 4.28 -9.51
CA LYS A 85 15.36 4.69 -10.11
C LYS A 85 15.27 4.88 -11.62
N GLU A 86 14.62 3.97 -12.33
CA GLU A 86 14.46 4.02 -13.79
C GLU A 86 13.71 5.29 -14.22
N ASN A 87 12.77 5.73 -13.40
CA ASN A 87 12.00 6.96 -13.63
C ASN A 87 12.64 8.21 -13.06
N GLN A 88 13.90 8.13 -12.59
CA GLN A 88 14.64 9.24 -11.97
C GLN A 88 13.95 9.82 -10.73
N VAL A 89 13.14 9.01 -10.05
CA VAL A 89 12.50 9.36 -8.79
C VAL A 89 13.36 8.86 -7.63
N PRO A 90 13.72 9.71 -6.65
CA PRO A 90 14.43 9.24 -5.47
C PRO A 90 13.61 8.12 -4.78
N PRO A 91 14.18 6.92 -4.54
CA PRO A 91 13.39 5.79 -4.03
C PRO A 91 12.67 6.10 -2.73
N LYS A 92 13.31 6.88 -1.85
CA LYS A 92 12.73 7.35 -0.58
C LYS A 92 11.43 8.15 -0.79
N ASP A 93 11.41 9.03 -1.79
CA ASP A 93 10.23 9.84 -2.11
C ASP A 93 9.14 8.99 -2.77
N PHE A 94 9.53 8.03 -3.63
CA PHE A 94 8.58 7.09 -4.21
C PHE A 94 7.91 6.21 -3.15
N PHE A 95 8.67 5.65 -2.20
CA PHE A 95 8.10 4.91 -1.07
C PHE A 95 7.16 5.79 -0.23
N LYS A 96 7.52 7.06 -0.01
CA LYS A 96 6.65 8.01 0.70
C LYS A 96 5.33 8.22 -0.04
N ILE A 97 5.34 8.36 -1.36
CA ILE A 97 4.14 8.46 -2.20
C ILE A 97 3.27 7.20 -2.02
N LEU A 98 3.87 6.01 -2.08
CA LEU A 98 3.14 4.75 -1.87
C LEU A 98 2.53 4.64 -0.47
N TYR A 99 3.25 5.07 0.57
CA TYR A 99 2.69 5.13 1.93
C TYR A 99 1.54 6.15 2.03
N GLN A 100 1.60 7.27 1.32
CA GLN A 100 0.51 8.25 1.33
C GLN A 100 -0.72 7.72 0.59
N ILE A 101 -0.54 7.02 -0.53
CA ILE A 101 -1.63 6.43 -1.32
C ILE A 101 -2.29 5.25 -0.59
N ILE A 102 -1.49 4.31 -0.08
CA ILE A 102 -2.00 3.04 0.46
C ILE A 102 -2.36 3.16 1.95
N LEU A 103 -1.58 3.91 2.71
CA LEU A 103 -1.67 3.98 4.17
C LEU A 103 -2.05 5.35 4.71
N SER A 104 -2.17 6.38 3.85
CA SER A 104 -2.41 7.78 4.28
C SER A 104 -1.38 8.31 5.30
N THR A 105 -0.14 7.81 5.22
CA THR A 105 0.97 8.18 6.12
C THR A 105 2.24 8.48 5.32
N ASN A 106 3.23 9.12 5.96
CA ASN A 106 4.53 9.42 5.34
C ASN A 106 5.56 8.30 5.50
N ARG A 107 5.30 7.31 6.37
CA ARG A 107 6.20 6.19 6.68
C ARG A 107 5.39 4.97 7.09
N GLY A 108 5.93 3.78 6.82
CA GLY A 108 5.28 2.52 7.17
C GLY A 108 6.26 1.35 7.23
N PRO A 109 5.74 0.11 7.38
CA PRO A 109 6.54 -1.12 7.25
C PRO A 109 7.07 -1.25 5.81
N LYS A 110 7.89 -2.27 5.54
CA LYS A 110 8.35 -2.56 4.17
C LYS A 110 7.14 -2.69 3.23
N ILE A 111 7.09 -1.85 2.19
CA ILE A 111 5.92 -1.77 1.32
C ILE A 111 5.72 -3.04 0.48
N GLY A 112 6.80 -3.71 0.05
CA GLY A 112 6.70 -4.92 -0.79
C GLY A 112 5.87 -6.02 -0.11
N PRO A 113 6.32 -6.55 1.04
CA PRO A 113 5.55 -7.55 1.79
C PRO A 113 4.14 -7.06 2.16
N PHE A 114 4.00 -5.78 2.48
CA PHE A 114 2.72 -5.19 2.81
C PHE A 114 1.72 -5.20 1.63
N ILE A 115 2.20 -4.95 0.40
CA ILE A 115 1.39 -5.07 -0.82
C ILE A 115 1.01 -6.53 -1.08
N GLU A 116 1.90 -7.48 -0.79
CA GLU A 116 1.59 -8.91 -0.91
C GLU A 116 0.51 -9.36 0.08
N ASP A 117 0.58 -8.91 1.34
CA ASP A 117 -0.44 -9.17 2.36
C ASP A 117 -1.81 -8.56 2.00
N ILE A 118 -1.85 -7.37 1.38
CA ILE A 118 -3.11 -6.75 0.93
C ILE A 118 -3.65 -7.40 -0.35
N GLY A 119 -2.76 -7.81 -1.25
CA GLY A 119 -3.03 -8.29 -2.59
C GLY A 119 -2.66 -7.29 -3.69
N LYS A 120 -1.80 -7.73 -4.61
CA LYS A 120 -1.24 -6.93 -5.73
C LYS A 120 -2.30 -6.20 -6.56
N LYS A 121 -3.34 -6.92 -7.01
CA LYS A 121 -4.44 -6.36 -7.83
C LYS A 121 -5.19 -5.23 -7.15
N LYS A 122 -5.44 -5.36 -5.84
CA LYS A 122 -6.15 -4.35 -5.07
C LYS A 122 -5.31 -3.10 -4.89
N VAL A 123 -4.01 -3.26 -4.68
CA VAL A 123 -3.08 -2.13 -4.62
C VAL A 123 -2.98 -1.44 -5.98
N ALA A 124 -2.96 -2.20 -7.08
CA ALA A 124 -2.99 -1.64 -8.44
C ALA A 124 -4.23 -0.74 -8.67
N ASP A 125 -5.43 -1.20 -8.29
CA ASP A 125 -6.67 -0.39 -8.39
C ASP A 125 -6.58 0.92 -7.58
N ILE A 126 -6.04 0.86 -6.36
CA ILE A 126 -5.87 2.04 -5.52
C ILE A 126 -4.90 3.03 -6.16
N ILE A 127 -3.74 2.57 -6.63
CA ILE A 127 -2.73 3.43 -7.28
C ILE A 127 -3.28 4.02 -8.59
N SER A 128 -4.07 3.26 -9.35
CA SER A 128 -4.65 3.71 -10.61
C SER A 128 -5.53 4.96 -10.50
N LYS A 129 -6.04 5.28 -9.30
CA LYS A 129 -6.86 6.48 -9.03
C LYS A 129 -6.05 7.77 -8.92
N TYR A 130 -4.71 7.67 -8.90
CA TYR A 130 -3.77 8.77 -8.71
C TYR A 130 -2.90 9.07 -9.94
N ILE A 131 -3.13 8.38 -11.07
CA ILE A 131 -2.41 8.51 -12.35
C ILE A 131 -3.30 9.03 -13.47
#